data_AF-A0A5P9EW16-F1
#
_entry.id   AF-A0A5P9EW16-F1
#
_cell.length_a   1.000
_cell.length_b   1.000
_cell.length_c   1.000
_cell.angle_alpha   90.00
_cell.angle_beta   90.00
_cell.angle_gamma   90.00
#
_symmetry.space_group_name_H-M   'P 1'
#
loop_
_entity.id
_entity.type
_entity.pdbx_description
1 polymer ?
#
loop_
_entity_poly.entity_id
_entity_poly.type
_entity_poly.pdbx_seq_one_letter_code
_entity_poly.pdbx_strand_id
1 'polypeptide(L)'
;MLLDVTQLISDIKDAASTVIEHDVTEIRGFSDRQLSALALQAKMIAKAIAEGEIDDELRDYFLDSIEDMALNFAKTLRGLLAITIEKVWNAVVRVIWNALEACTGISLKIAS
;
A
#
# COMPACT_ATOMS: atom_id res chain seq x y z
N MET A 1 1.01 2.01 -38.58
CA MET A 1 -0.30 2.30 -37.95
C MET A 1 -0.23 3.70 -37.35
N LEU A 2 -1.31 4.48 -37.41
CA LEU A 2 -1.37 5.80 -36.77
C LEU A 2 -1.73 5.64 -35.29
N LEU A 3 -1.07 6.41 -34.42
CA LEU A 3 -1.35 6.40 -32.99
C LEU A 3 -2.65 7.16 -32.70
N ASP A 4 -3.67 6.45 -32.20
CA ASP A 4 -4.90 7.08 -31.72
C ASP A 4 -4.71 7.54 -30.27
N VAL A 5 -4.68 8.87 -30.09
CA VAL A 5 -4.48 9.51 -28.79
C VAL A 5 -5.64 9.24 -27.83
N THR A 6 -6.87 9.13 -28.34
CA THR A 6 -8.05 8.89 -27.50
C THR A 6 -8.02 7.48 -26.94
N GLN A 7 -7.69 6.50 -27.79
CA GLN A 7 -7.54 5.12 -27.35
C GLN A 7 -6.38 4.99 -26.36
N LEU A 8 -5.23 5.60 -26.63
CA LEU A 8 -4.08 5.57 -25.72
C LEU A 8 -4.42 6.13 -24.34
N ILE A 9 -5.18 7.23 -24.26
CA ILE A 9 -5.63 7.79 -22.98
C ILE A 9 -6.54 6.80 -22.24
N SER A 10 -7.43 6.11 -22.95
CA SER A 10 -8.28 5.06 -22.35
C SER A 10 -7.43 3.93 -21.80
N ASP A 11 -6.50 3.39 -22.59
CA ASP A 11 -5.66 2.26 -22.21
C ASP A 11 -4.78 2.59 -21.00
N ILE A 12 -4.24 3.82 -20.92
CA ILE A 12 -3.47 4.32 -19.77
C ILE A 12 -4.35 4.35 -18.52
N LYS A 13 -5.57 4.89 -18.62
CA LYS A 13 -6.50 4.98 -17.49
C LYS A 13 -6.89 3.59 -17.00
N ASP A 14 -7.18 2.67 -17.90
CA ASP A 14 -7.60 1.31 -17.57
C ASP A 14 -6.46 0.54 -16.87
N ALA A 15 -5.23 0.65 -17.40
CA ALA A 15 -4.06 0.02 -16.80
C ALA A 15 -3.75 0.58 -15.40
N ALA A 16 -3.79 1.90 -15.23
CA ALA A 16 -3.56 2.54 -13.93
C ALA A 16 -4.66 2.16 -12.92
N SER A 17 -5.93 2.20 -13.33
CA SER A 17 -7.08 1.90 -12.46
C SER A 17 -7.05 0.45 -11.99
N THR A 18 -6.71 -0.49 -12.87
CA THR A 18 -6.58 -1.92 -12.52
C THR A 18 -5.57 -2.15 -11.40
N VAL A 19 -4.40 -1.50 -11.48
CA VAL A 19 -3.37 -1.60 -10.42
C VAL A 19 -3.86 -0.98 -9.11
N ILE A 20 -4.46 0.22 -9.19
CA ILE A 20 -4.96 0.93 -8.01
C ILE A 20 -6.04 0.14 -7.30
N GLU A 21 -7.04 -0.38 -8.02
CA GLU A 21 -8.16 -1.12 -7.44
C GLU A 21 -7.70 -2.39 -6.73
N HIS A 22 -6.77 -3.13 -7.35
CA HIS A 22 -6.16 -4.31 -6.76
C HIS A 22 -5.43 -3.97 -5.45
N ASP A 23 -4.48 -3.04 -5.51
CA ASP A 23 -3.62 -2.74 -4.36
C ASP A 23 -4.38 -2.03 -3.24
N VAL A 24 -5.35 -1.16 -3.54
CA VAL A 24 -6.23 -0.54 -2.53
C VAL A 24 -7.00 -1.61 -1.75
N THR A 25 -7.44 -2.68 -2.42
CA THR A 25 -8.13 -3.80 -1.77
C THR A 25 -7.21 -4.53 -0.80
N GLU A 26 -5.98 -4.81 -1.21
CA GLU A 26 -4.98 -5.43 -0.34
C GLU A 26 -4.61 -4.55 0.86
N ILE A 27 -4.37 -3.26 0.62
CA ILE A 27 -4.04 -2.27 1.65
C ILE A 27 -5.18 -2.12 2.66
N ARG A 28 -6.44 -2.13 2.20
CA ARG A 28 -7.61 -2.11 3.08
C ARG A 28 -7.63 -3.33 3.99
N GLY A 29 -7.47 -4.53 3.43
CA GLY A 29 -7.43 -5.76 4.21
C GLY A 29 -6.26 -5.82 5.21
N PHE A 30 -5.09 -5.29 4.84
CA PHE A 30 -3.97 -5.11 5.78
C PHE A 30 -4.36 -4.16 6.92
N SER A 31 -4.92 -3.00 6.59
CA SER A 31 -5.27 -1.96 7.56
C SER A 31 -6.29 -2.46 8.57
N ASP A 32 -7.35 -3.11 8.11
CA ASP A 32 -8.40 -3.65 8.98
C ASP A 32 -7.82 -4.66 9.98
N ARG A 33 -6.93 -5.55 9.54
CA ARG A 33 -6.29 -6.54 10.42
C ARG A 33 -5.38 -5.90 11.45
N GLN A 34 -4.50 -4.98 11.03
CA GLN A 34 -3.54 -4.35 11.93
C GLN A 34 -4.21 -3.44 12.95
N LEU A 35 -5.18 -2.63 12.53
CA LEU A 35 -5.93 -1.76 13.44
C LEU A 35 -6.77 -2.56 14.43
N SER A 36 -7.37 -3.67 14.01
CA SER A 36 -8.09 -4.58 14.92
C SER A 36 -7.16 -5.18 15.97
N ALA A 37 -5.95 -5.60 15.58
CA ALA A 37 -4.95 -6.14 16.50
C ALA A 37 -4.46 -5.08 17.50
N LEU A 38 -4.16 -3.86 17.02
CA LEU A 38 -3.82 -2.71 17.87
C LEU A 38 -4.91 -2.41 18.90
N ALA A 39 -6.17 -2.36 18.47
CA ALA A 39 -7.29 -2.10 19.36
C ALA A 39 -7.46 -3.22 20.41
N LEU A 40 -7.29 -4.49 20.02
CA LEU A 40 -7.35 -5.60 20.95
C LEU A 40 -6.21 -5.55 21.97
N GLN A 41 -4.99 -5.25 21.53
CA GLN A 41 -3.82 -5.10 22.41
C GLN A 41 -4.04 -3.97 23.42
N ALA A 42 -4.51 -2.81 22.96
CA ALA A 42 -4.84 -1.68 23.83
C ALA A 42 -5.90 -2.05 24.88
N LYS A 43 -6.96 -2.78 24.47
CA LYS A 43 -7.98 -3.29 25.40
C LYS A 43 -7.38 -4.23 26.45
N MET A 44 -6.49 -5.13 26.05
CA MET A 44 -5.85 -6.09 26.97
C MET A 44 -4.97 -5.38 27.99
N ILE A 45 -4.16 -4.42 27.55
CA ILE A 45 -3.31 -3.62 28.43
C ILE A 45 -4.14 -2.78 29.39
N ALA A 46 -5.20 -2.11 28.91
CA ALA A 46 -6.09 -1.33 29.76
C ALA A 46 -6.74 -2.20 30.86
N LYS A 47 -7.15 -3.43 30.52
CA LYS A 47 -7.70 -4.39 31.47
C LYS A 47 -6.66 -4.80 32.53
N ALA A 48 -5.46 -5.19 32.10
CA ALA A 48 -4.40 -5.63 33.00
C ALA A 48 -3.93 -4.51 33.96
N ILE A 49 -3.89 -3.25 33.50
CA ILE A 49 -3.65 -2.09 34.37
C ILE A 49 -4.78 -1.94 35.41
N ALA A 50 -6.05 -2.05 34.99
CA ALA A 50 -7.18 -1.92 35.90
C ALA A 50 -7.27 -3.04 36.95
N GLU A 51 -6.80 -4.24 36.61
CA GLU A 51 -6.74 -5.41 37.51
C GLU A 51 -5.48 -5.41 38.39
N GLY A 52 -4.54 -4.47 38.18
CA GLY A 52 -3.28 -4.38 38.93
C GLY A 52 -2.25 -5.42 38.52
N GLU A 53 -2.44 -6.11 37.39
CA GLU A 53 -1.47 -7.06 36.83
C GLU A 53 -0.28 -6.33 36.18
N ILE A 54 -0.50 -5.10 35.70
CA ILE A 54 0.55 -4.18 35.24
C ILE A 54 0.65 -3.06 36.28
N ASP A 55 1.78 -3.00 36.98
CA ASP A 55 2.10 -1.96 37.93
C ASP A 55 2.63 -0.69 37.25
N ASP A 56 2.92 0.35 38.06
CA ASP A 56 3.39 1.64 37.55
C ASP A 56 4.78 1.53 36.88
N GLU A 57 5.63 0.57 37.28
CA GLU A 57 6.95 0.38 36.68
C GLU A 57 6.85 -0.22 35.27
N LEU A 58 5.92 -1.16 35.06
CA LEU A 58 5.72 -1.82 33.77
C LEU A 58 4.79 -1.05 32.83
N ARG A 59 3.98 -0.11 33.34
CA ARG A 59 3.00 0.63 32.54
C ARG A 59 3.63 1.30 31.32
N ASP A 60 4.69 2.07 31.51
CA ASP A 60 5.31 2.85 30.44
C ASP A 60 5.86 1.92 29.35
N TYR A 61 6.46 0.79 29.73
CA TYR A 61 6.91 -0.23 28.79
C TYR A 61 5.78 -0.75 27.88
N PHE A 62 4.60 -1.03 28.44
CA PHE A 62 3.46 -1.51 27.65
C PHE A 62 2.83 -0.41 26.78
N LEU A 63 2.82 0.83 27.25
CA LEU A 63 2.32 1.97 26.48
C LEU A 63 3.24 2.30 25.30
N ASP A 64 4.56 2.33 25.53
CA ASP A 64 5.58 2.49 24.49
C ASP A 64 5.47 1.38 23.44
N SER A 65 5.20 0.14 23.87
CA SER A 65 4.99 -0.99 22.95
C SER A 65 3.79 -0.76 22.00
N ILE A 66 2.68 -0.18 22.49
CA ILE A 66 1.54 0.18 21.64
C ILE A 66 1.93 1.29 20.66
N GLU A 67 2.68 2.30 21.11
CA GLU A 67 3.15 3.38 20.25
C GLU A 67 4.05 2.84 19.12
N ASP A 68 4.99 1.96 19.44
CA ASP A 68 5.85 1.28 18.48
C ASP A 68 5.05 0.47 17.46
N MET A 69 4.02 -0.26 17.92
CA MET A 69 3.12 -1.00 17.02
C MET A 69 2.38 -0.06 16.06
N ALA A 70 1.89 1.08 16.54
CA ALA A 70 1.21 2.07 15.72
C ALA A 70 2.17 2.72 14.70
N LEU A 71 3.40 3.03 15.12
CA LEU A 71 4.44 3.54 14.24
C LEU A 71 4.82 2.52 13.15
N ASN A 72 4.94 1.25 13.51
CA ASN A 72 5.24 0.18 12.56
C ASN A 72 4.10 -0.06 11.56
N PHE A 73 2.84 0.05 12.00
CA PHE A 73 1.69 0.08 11.10
C PHE A 73 1.82 1.20 10.07
N ALA A 74 2.08 2.45 10.50
CA ALA A 74 2.21 3.59 9.61
C ALA A 74 3.40 3.44 8.63
N LYS A 75 4.55 2.95 9.09
CA LYS A 75 5.72 2.68 8.25
C LYS A 75 5.42 1.63 7.18
N THR A 76 4.71 0.57 7.55
CA THR A 76 4.33 -0.50 6.62
C THR A 76 3.34 0.00 5.59
N LEU A 77 2.32 0.74 6.01
CA LEU A 77 1.34 1.35 5.11
C LEU A 77 2.02 2.26 4.07
N ARG A 78 2.99 3.08 4.51
CA ARG A 78 3.79 3.90 3.60
C ARG A 78 4.56 3.05 2.58
N GLY A 79 5.15 1.94 3.01
CA GLY A 79 5.87 1.02 2.12
C GLY A 79 4.94 0.40 1.06
N LEU A 80 3.76 -0.05 1.46
CA LEU A 80 2.75 -0.58 0.54
C LEU A 80 2.32 0.46 -0.50
N LEU A 81 2.07 1.71 -0.07
CA LEU A 81 1.70 2.80 -0.98
C LEU A 81 2.82 3.13 -1.98
N ALA A 82 4.09 3.11 -1.55
CA ALA A 82 5.22 3.33 -2.44
C ALA A 82 5.26 2.26 -3.55
N ILE A 83 5.07 0.99 -3.19
CA ILE A 83 5.00 -0.13 -4.16
C ILE A 83 3.83 0.07 -5.13
N THR A 84 2.65 0.47 -4.65
CA THR A 84 1.51 0.74 -5.53
C THR A 84 1.82 1.85 -6.53
N ILE A 85 2.47 2.93 -6.10
CA ILE A 85 2.89 4.02 -7.00
C ILE A 85 3.86 3.50 -8.07
N GLU A 86 4.85 2.69 -7.68
CA GLU A 86 5.79 2.08 -8.63
C GLU A 86 5.10 1.17 -9.65
N LYS A 87 4.14 0.33 -9.20
CA LYS A 87 3.36 -0.52 -10.10
C LYS A 87 2.51 0.30 -11.08
N VAL A 88 1.87 1.37 -10.62
CA VAL A 88 1.07 2.27 -11.48
C VAL A 88 1.97 2.90 -12.53
N TRP A 89 3.12 3.45 -12.12
CA TRP A 89 4.12 3.99 -13.04
C TRP A 89 4.50 2.97 -14.11
N ASN A 90 4.86 1.75 -13.69
CA ASN A 90 5.28 0.68 -14.60
C ASN A 90 4.17 0.26 -15.57
N ALA A 91 2.92 0.22 -15.11
CA ALA A 91 1.77 -0.08 -15.97
C ALA A 91 1.57 1.00 -17.04
N VAL A 92 1.64 2.27 -16.66
CA VAL A 92 1.49 3.40 -17.59
C VAL A 92 2.61 3.41 -18.64
N VAL A 93 3.87 3.29 -18.21
CA VAL A 93 5.01 3.26 -19.14
C VAL A 93 4.90 2.09 -20.11
N ARG A 94 4.46 0.92 -19.62
CA ARG A 94 4.25 -0.27 -20.47
C ARG A 94 3.22 -0.04 -21.57
N VAL A 95 2.09 0.57 -21.24
CA VAL A 95 1.06 0.91 -22.23
C VAL A 95 1.63 1.83 -23.32
N ILE A 96 2.36 2.88 -22.91
CA ILE A 96 2.97 3.82 -23.85
C ILE A 96 4.01 3.12 -24.73
N TRP A 97 4.87 2.27 -24.15
CA TRP A 97 5.93 1.57 -24.87
C TRP A 97 5.35 0.62 -25.91
N ASN A 98 4.32 -0.14 -25.53
CA ASN A 98 3.63 -1.05 -26.45
C ASN A 98 2.99 -0.29 -27.63
N ALA A 99 2.37 0.88 -27.37
CA ALA A 99 1.78 1.70 -28.40
C ALA A 99 2.84 2.27 -29.37
N LEU A 100 4.00 2.70 -28.85
CA LEU A 100 5.13 3.17 -29.65
C LEU A 100 5.76 2.05 -30.48
N GLU A 101 5.96 0.87 -29.89
CA GLU A 101 6.48 -0.31 -30.60
C GLU A 101 5.56 -0.70 -31.75
N ALA A 102 4.23 -0.70 -31.54
CA ALA A 102 3.26 -0.99 -32.59
C ALA A 102 3.27 0.04 -33.75
N CYS A 103 3.70 1.27 -33.50
CA CYS A 103 3.79 2.32 -34.51
C CYS A 103 5.14 2.35 -35.24
N THR A 104 6.23 2.09 -34.51
CA THR A 104 7.61 2.31 -34.97
C THR A 104 8.37 1.03 -35.31
N GLY A 105 7.92 -0.12 -34.80
CA GLY A 105 8.65 -1.39 -34.86
C GLY A 105 9.88 -1.45 -33.94
N ILE A 106 10.12 -0.42 -33.12
CA ILE A 106 11.24 -0.37 -32.18
C ILE A 106 10.79 -0.99 -30.86
N SER A 107 11.47 -2.06 -30.44
CA SER A 107 11.24 -2.66 -29.13
C SER A 107 11.89 -1.82 -28.03
N LEU A 108 11.06 -1.28 -27.14
CA LEU A 108 11.49 -0.47 -26.01
C LEU A 108 11.39 -1.31 -24.73
N LYS A 109 12.49 -1.46 -24.00
CA LYS A 109 12.50 -2.20 -22.72
C LYS A 109 12.17 -1.27 -21.55
N ILE A 110 11.43 -1.79 -20.57
CA ILE A 110 11.26 -1.16 -19.26
C ILE A 110 12.45 -1.62 -18.41
N ALA A 111 13.11 -0.69 -17.71
CA ALA A 111 14.10 -1.05 -16.70
C ALA A 111 13.37 -1.75 -15.54
N SER A 112 13.75 -3.00 -15.28
CA SER A 112 13.26 -3.83 -14.18
C SER A 112 13.67 -3.28 -12.82
#